data_AF-A0A7S1TS50-F1
#
_entry.id   AF-A0A7S1TS50-F1
#
_cell.length_a   1.000
_cell.length_b   1.000
_cell.length_c   1.000
_cell.angle_alpha   90.00
_cell.angle_beta   90.00
_cell.angle_gamma   90.00
#
_symmetry.space_group_name_H-M   'P 1'
#
loop_
_entity.id
_entity.type
_entity.pdbx_description
1 polymer ?
#
loop_
_entity_poly.entity_id
_entity_poly.type
_entity_poly.pdbx_seq_one_letter_code
_entity_poly.pdbx_strand_id
1 'polypeptide(L)'
;MSFDETIPGPDEGEGDEFYDTFAPVFKRNARFAAQHPVPDLGGVDDDEEHVEAFYSYWTHFESWRDFSKVAAEQAEVDLDDAGSREEKRWMQKEVKRQAKQLKKREMARVQELVDRARLKDPRLRRFREEDRARREAIKAQRRQARQQKEEGKRNAAAAKAEEARRKEEEAKEAARQAKLAKDKLKKQLRKLRNAIRRALLAAQDEAAAQARALDGEEGASAAALAEATEQQLDDQIKAVGDADGVAALQEVLDQITEEDDPVGAYETVTERKAELDKAALGEEEKRAAARAA
;
A
#
# COMPACT_ATOMS: atom_id res chain seq x y z
N MET A 1 10.94 29.68 -69.48
CA MET A 1 9.72 29.67 -68.64
C MET A 1 10.17 29.68 -67.19
N SER A 2 9.73 30.66 -66.41
CA SER A 2 10.00 30.73 -64.96
C SER A 2 9.33 29.56 -64.24
N PHE A 3 10.00 28.99 -63.25
CA PHE A 3 9.40 27.99 -62.37
C PHE A 3 8.49 28.71 -61.35
N ASP A 4 7.29 28.18 -61.13
CA ASP A 4 6.41 28.72 -60.09
C ASP A 4 6.91 28.29 -58.70
N GLU A 5 7.32 29.25 -57.90
CA GLU A 5 7.87 29.05 -56.55
C GLU A 5 6.83 29.25 -55.45
N THR A 6 5.58 29.60 -55.82
CA THR A 6 4.49 29.88 -54.88
C THR A 6 4.20 28.66 -54.00
N ILE A 7 4.24 28.86 -52.68
CA ILE A 7 3.82 27.87 -51.68
C ILE A 7 2.48 28.31 -51.08
N PRO A 8 1.57 27.38 -50.73
CA PRO A 8 0.28 27.72 -50.15
C PRO A 8 0.42 28.59 -48.91
N GLY A 9 -0.42 29.60 -48.79
CA GLY A 9 -0.43 30.56 -47.69
C GLY A 9 -0.76 29.95 -46.32
N PRO A 10 -0.59 30.71 -45.22
CA PRO A 10 -0.89 30.25 -43.86
C PRO A 10 -2.33 29.78 -43.67
N ASP A 11 -3.28 30.32 -44.45
CA ASP A 11 -4.72 30.05 -44.33
C ASP A 11 -5.28 29.10 -45.42
N GLU A 12 -4.45 28.67 -46.39
CA GLU A 12 -4.90 27.87 -47.54
C GLU A 12 -4.76 26.35 -47.35
N GLY A 13 -5.74 25.56 -47.81
CA GLY A 13 -5.63 24.09 -47.80
C GLY A 13 -5.82 23.47 -46.41
N GLU A 14 -6.83 23.93 -45.67
CA GLU A 14 -7.27 23.32 -44.42
C GLU A 14 -8.41 22.31 -44.69
N GLY A 15 -8.45 21.24 -43.90
CA GLY A 15 -9.51 20.23 -44.01
C GLY A 15 -9.46 19.48 -45.35
N ASP A 16 -10.60 19.42 -46.04
CA ASP A 16 -10.76 18.62 -47.26
C ASP A 16 -10.00 19.19 -48.46
N GLU A 17 -9.70 20.50 -48.45
CA GLU A 17 -8.92 21.18 -49.51
C GLU A 17 -7.41 20.95 -49.41
N PHE A 18 -6.94 20.27 -48.36
CA PHE A 18 -5.53 20.00 -48.13
C PHE A 18 -4.86 19.29 -49.31
N TYR A 19 -5.48 18.20 -49.79
CA TYR A 19 -4.91 17.40 -50.86
C TYR A 19 -4.89 18.17 -52.18
N ASP A 20 -5.96 18.88 -52.50
CA ASP A 20 -6.07 19.68 -53.72
C ASP A 20 -5.07 20.84 -53.75
N THR A 21 -4.75 21.41 -52.60
CA THR A 21 -3.82 22.54 -52.47
C THR A 21 -2.36 22.07 -52.45
N PHE A 22 -2.02 21.07 -51.64
CA PHE A 22 -0.64 20.67 -51.39
C PHE A 22 -0.12 19.63 -52.39
N ALA A 23 -0.94 18.68 -52.86
CA ALA A 23 -0.50 17.65 -53.80
C ALA A 23 0.10 18.21 -55.11
N PRO A 24 -0.52 19.19 -55.80
CA PRO A 24 0.08 19.74 -57.03
C PRO A 24 1.39 20.48 -56.76
N VAL A 25 1.52 21.12 -55.59
CA VAL A 25 2.74 21.83 -55.19
C VAL A 25 3.87 20.82 -54.93
N PHE A 26 3.62 19.75 -54.18
CA PHE A 26 4.62 18.68 -53.99
C PHE A 26 5.01 18.03 -55.31
N LYS A 27 4.04 17.72 -56.18
CA LYS A 27 4.30 17.16 -57.52
C LYS A 27 5.14 18.09 -58.40
N ARG A 28 4.92 19.41 -58.30
CA ARG A 28 5.71 20.42 -59.01
C ARG A 28 7.17 20.45 -58.52
N ASN A 29 7.39 20.39 -57.21
CA ASN A 29 8.72 20.39 -56.61
C ASN A 29 9.45 19.04 -56.80
N ALA A 30 8.72 17.93 -56.90
CA ALA A 30 9.26 16.59 -57.13
C ALA A 30 10.07 16.48 -58.43
N ARG A 31 9.82 17.37 -59.41
CA ARG A 31 10.61 17.47 -60.64
C ARG A 31 12.09 17.71 -60.39
N PHE A 32 12.42 18.35 -59.27
CA PHE A 32 13.80 18.64 -58.88
C PHE A 32 14.38 17.65 -57.88
N ALA A 33 13.69 16.56 -57.57
CA ALA A 33 14.15 15.51 -56.66
C ALA A 33 15.41 14.82 -57.20
N ALA A 34 16.46 14.73 -56.38
CA ALA A 34 17.65 13.95 -56.69
C ALA A 34 17.48 12.46 -56.39
N GLN A 35 16.64 12.12 -55.41
CA GLN A 35 16.40 10.74 -54.96
C GLN A 35 15.02 10.27 -55.39
N HIS A 36 14.96 9.08 -55.99
CA HIS A 36 13.72 8.44 -56.47
C HIS A 36 13.59 7.02 -55.87
N PRO A 37 12.36 6.49 -55.68
CA PRO A 37 11.07 7.10 -56.02
C PRO A 37 10.66 8.22 -55.05
N VAL A 38 9.92 9.22 -55.56
CA VAL A 38 9.33 10.29 -54.74
C VAL A 38 8.01 9.77 -54.19
N PRO A 39 7.82 9.73 -52.86
CA PRO A 39 6.53 9.35 -52.27
C PRO A 39 5.44 10.35 -52.64
N ASP A 40 4.25 9.85 -52.96
CA ASP A 40 3.06 10.68 -53.17
C ASP A 40 2.46 11.12 -51.82
N LEU A 41 1.73 12.24 -51.82
CA LEU A 41 1.07 12.76 -50.61
C LEU A 41 0.00 11.79 -50.07
N GLY A 42 -0.58 10.99 -50.97
CA GLY A 42 -1.58 9.99 -50.67
C GLY A 42 -2.99 10.57 -50.42
N GLY A 43 -3.85 9.81 -49.74
CA GLY A 43 -5.24 10.12 -49.44
C GLY A 43 -5.55 10.12 -47.94
N VAL A 44 -6.84 10.29 -47.60
CA VAL A 44 -7.32 10.42 -46.20
C VAL A 44 -7.15 9.14 -45.38
N ASP A 45 -7.20 7.99 -46.05
CA ASP A 45 -7.22 6.67 -45.42
C ASP A 45 -5.85 5.98 -45.36
N ASP A 46 -4.76 6.70 -45.66
CA ASP A 46 -3.42 6.12 -45.60
C ASP A 46 -2.96 5.86 -44.16
N ASP A 47 -2.17 4.79 -44.01
CA ASP A 47 -1.55 4.42 -42.75
C ASP A 47 -0.53 5.46 -42.25
N GLU A 48 -0.35 5.53 -40.94
CA GLU A 48 0.63 6.41 -40.28
C GLU A 48 2.05 6.22 -40.84
N GLU A 49 2.43 4.98 -41.15
CA GLU A 49 3.73 4.65 -41.73
C GLU A 49 3.94 5.29 -43.11
N HIS A 50 2.89 5.36 -43.93
CA HIS A 50 2.96 5.98 -45.26
C HIS A 50 3.13 7.50 -45.14
N VAL A 51 2.38 8.11 -44.22
CA VAL A 51 2.46 9.54 -43.92
C VAL A 51 3.84 9.91 -43.36
N GLU A 52 4.38 9.09 -42.46
CA GLU A 52 5.71 9.28 -41.90
C GLU A 52 6.80 9.14 -42.97
N ALA A 53 6.71 8.12 -43.84
CA ALA A 53 7.66 7.93 -44.94
C ALA A 53 7.65 9.11 -45.92
N PHE A 54 6.47 9.61 -46.29
CA PHE A 54 6.33 10.80 -47.13
C PHE A 54 7.03 12.01 -46.50
N TYR A 55 6.70 12.34 -45.26
CA TYR A 55 7.28 13.50 -44.60
C TYR A 55 8.77 13.32 -44.31
N SER A 56 9.23 12.10 -44.02
CA SER A 56 10.66 11.79 -43.84
C SER A 56 11.46 12.09 -45.11
N TYR A 57 10.95 11.64 -46.27
CA TYR A 57 11.54 11.95 -47.57
C TYR A 57 11.64 13.45 -47.80
N TRP A 58 10.54 14.20 -47.60
CA TRP A 58 10.53 15.64 -47.87
C TRP A 58 11.34 16.46 -46.87
N THR A 59 11.51 16.01 -45.63
CA THR A 59 12.46 16.66 -44.69
C THR A 59 13.93 16.47 -45.07
N HIS A 60 14.24 15.39 -45.79
CA HIS A 60 15.58 15.11 -46.30
C HIS A 60 15.67 15.36 -47.81
N PHE A 61 14.82 16.26 -48.33
CA PHE A 61 14.71 16.50 -49.76
C PHE A 61 16.02 17.07 -50.33
N GLU A 62 16.59 16.33 -51.29
CA GLU A 62 17.76 16.77 -52.04
C GLU A 62 17.35 17.23 -53.43
N SER A 63 17.76 18.45 -53.79
CA SER A 63 17.47 19.01 -55.10
C SER A 63 18.67 18.98 -56.05
N TRP A 64 18.45 18.50 -57.28
CA TRP A 64 19.42 18.61 -58.38
C TRP A 64 19.38 19.98 -59.09
N ARG A 65 18.46 20.87 -58.73
CA ARG A 65 18.29 22.19 -59.36
C ARG A 65 19.59 23.01 -59.28
N ASP A 66 20.04 23.48 -60.45
CA ASP A 66 21.23 24.34 -60.59
C ASP A 66 20.82 25.83 -60.61
N PHE A 67 21.45 26.60 -59.73
CA PHE A 67 21.23 28.05 -59.59
C PHE A 67 22.34 28.88 -60.24
N SER A 68 23.33 28.27 -60.89
CA SER A 68 24.50 28.98 -61.41
C SER A 68 24.15 30.07 -62.44
N LYS A 69 23.18 29.82 -63.32
CA LYS A 69 22.72 30.82 -64.31
C LYS A 69 21.99 31.99 -63.66
N VAL A 70 21.01 31.69 -62.81
CA VAL A 70 20.25 32.69 -62.06
C VAL A 70 21.16 33.52 -61.15
N ALA A 71 22.18 32.87 -60.57
CA ALA A 71 23.19 33.51 -59.74
C ALA A 71 24.10 34.45 -60.55
N ALA A 72 24.47 34.07 -61.78
CA ALA A 72 25.26 34.94 -62.67
C ALA A 72 24.44 36.17 -63.10
N GLU A 73 23.18 35.97 -63.46
CA GLU A 73 22.24 37.05 -63.79
C GLU A 73 22.03 37.99 -62.59
N GLN A 74 21.80 37.46 -61.38
CA GLN A 74 21.61 38.29 -60.17
C GLN A 74 22.88 39.00 -59.69
N ALA A 75 24.05 38.45 -60.00
CA ALA A 75 25.32 39.07 -59.66
C ALA A 75 25.76 40.11 -60.71
N GLU A 76 25.04 40.22 -61.84
CA GLU A 76 25.43 41.03 -63.01
C GLU A 76 26.86 40.68 -63.49
N VAL A 77 27.22 39.40 -63.40
CA VAL A 77 28.56 38.88 -63.72
C VAL A 77 28.53 38.17 -65.06
N ASP A 78 29.13 38.78 -66.09
CA ASP A 78 29.42 38.11 -67.36
C ASP A 78 30.86 37.57 -67.38
N LEU A 79 31.00 36.24 -67.45
CA LEU A 79 32.32 35.58 -67.45
C LEU A 79 33.14 35.83 -68.72
N ASP A 80 32.53 36.39 -69.76
CA ASP A 80 33.18 36.74 -71.02
C ASP A 80 33.72 38.19 -71.01
N ASP A 81 33.29 39.03 -70.05
CA ASP A 81 33.78 40.40 -69.85
C ASP A 81 35.06 40.48 -69.00
N ALA A 82 35.53 39.34 -68.45
CA ALA A 82 36.72 39.31 -67.60
C ALA A 82 38.02 39.62 -68.37
N GLY A 83 38.73 40.68 -67.99
CA GLY A 83 39.99 41.10 -68.60
C GLY A 83 41.23 40.31 -68.15
N SER A 84 41.12 39.53 -67.06
CA SER A 84 42.20 38.68 -66.54
C SER A 84 41.68 37.33 -66.04
N ARG A 85 42.57 36.32 -66.02
CA ARG A 85 42.30 35.00 -65.41
C ARG A 85 41.93 35.10 -63.93
N GLU A 86 42.49 36.07 -63.22
CA GLU A 86 42.22 36.30 -61.79
C GLU A 86 40.83 36.88 -61.57
N GLU A 87 40.45 37.85 -62.42
CA GLU A 87 39.11 38.43 -62.46
C GLU A 87 38.06 37.36 -62.78
N LYS A 88 38.31 36.52 -63.79
CA LYS A 88 37.43 35.39 -64.13
C LYS A 88 37.27 34.41 -62.96
N ARG A 89 38.34 34.12 -62.20
CA ARG A 89 38.27 33.27 -61.00
C ARG A 89 37.47 33.92 -59.88
N TRP A 90 37.62 35.22 -59.67
CA TRP A 90 36.87 35.98 -58.68
C TRP A 90 35.38 36.01 -59.03
N MET A 91 35.04 36.31 -60.28
CA MET A 91 33.68 36.27 -60.82
C MET A 91 33.03 34.90 -60.66
N GLN A 92 33.72 33.81 -61.01
CA GLN A 92 33.22 32.44 -60.78
C GLN A 92 33.00 32.13 -59.29
N LYS A 93 33.85 32.65 -58.41
CA LYS A 93 33.68 32.48 -56.95
C LYS A 93 32.45 33.22 -56.45
N GLU A 94 32.19 34.41 -56.98
CA GLU A 94 31.01 35.20 -56.64
C GLU A 94 29.73 34.52 -57.12
N VAL A 95 29.67 34.04 -58.36
CA VAL A 95 28.55 33.25 -58.88
C VAL A 95 28.30 32.01 -58.03
N LYS A 96 29.36 31.26 -57.65
CA LYS A 96 29.22 30.11 -56.75
C LYS A 96 28.68 30.48 -55.37
N ARG A 97 29.09 31.63 -54.83
CA ARG A 97 28.58 32.15 -53.55
C ARG A 97 27.09 32.45 -53.64
N GLN A 98 26.67 33.16 -54.68
CA GLN A 98 25.27 33.50 -54.93
C GLN A 98 24.42 32.25 -55.20
N ALA A 99 24.90 31.32 -56.02
CA ALA A 99 24.23 30.06 -56.29
C ALA A 99 24.00 29.25 -55.00
N LYS A 100 24.98 29.24 -54.08
CA LYS A 100 24.83 28.59 -52.77
C LYS A 100 23.76 29.28 -51.91
N GLN A 101 23.68 30.62 -51.93
CA GLN A 101 22.66 31.36 -51.20
C GLN A 101 21.26 31.11 -51.77
N LEU A 102 21.10 31.10 -53.10
CA LEU A 102 19.85 30.75 -53.76
C LEU A 102 19.42 29.32 -53.46
N LYS A 103 20.34 28.36 -53.53
CA LYS A 103 20.06 26.97 -53.13
C LYS A 103 19.60 26.89 -51.67
N LYS A 104 20.23 27.63 -50.75
CA LYS A 104 19.81 27.67 -49.35
C LYS A 104 18.40 28.25 -49.17
N ARG A 105 18.06 29.33 -49.90
CA ARG A 105 16.71 29.92 -49.89
C ARG A 105 15.67 28.94 -50.44
N GLU A 106 15.99 28.23 -51.52
CA GLU A 106 15.10 27.21 -52.07
C GLU A 106 14.86 26.06 -51.09
N MET A 107 15.91 25.55 -50.43
CA MET A 107 15.75 24.49 -49.43
C MET A 107 14.94 24.97 -48.23
N ALA A 108 15.11 26.22 -47.80
CA ALA A 108 14.27 26.82 -46.76
C ALA A 108 12.81 26.94 -47.20
N ARG A 109 12.54 27.30 -48.45
CA ARG A 109 11.19 27.36 -49.02
C ARG A 109 10.51 25.99 -49.06
N VAL A 110 11.24 24.94 -49.47
CA VAL A 110 10.72 23.57 -49.46
C VAL A 110 10.48 23.08 -48.03
N GLN A 111 11.37 23.40 -47.08
CA GLN A 111 11.16 23.07 -45.67
C GLN A 111 9.91 23.77 -45.12
N GLU A 112 9.71 25.04 -45.45
CA GLU A 112 8.53 25.79 -45.04
C GLU A 112 7.23 25.20 -45.63
N LEU A 113 7.26 24.75 -46.89
CA LEU A 113 6.15 24.01 -47.49
C LEU A 113 5.81 22.75 -46.68
N VAL A 114 6.83 21.98 -46.27
CA VAL A 114 6.67 20.76 -45.47
C VAL A 114 6.09 21.08 -44.10
N ASP A 115 6.60 22.11 -43.44
CA ASP A 115 6.14 22.52 -42.12
C ASP A 115 4.68 23.00 -42.15
N ARG A 116 4.30 23.78 -43.16
CA ARG A 116 2.91 24.21 -43.39
C ARG A 116 2.01 23.01 -43.68
N ALA A 117 2.45 22.06 -44.51
CA ALA A 117 1.70 20.85 -44.80
C ALA A 117 1.47 20.01 -43.53
N ARG A 118 2.51 19.82 -42.70
CA ARG A 118 2.43 19.06 -41.43
C ARG A 118 1.49 19.68 -40.39
N LEU A 119 1.27 21.00 -40.47
CA LEU A 119 0.34 21.69 -39.59
C LEU A 119 -1.11 21.45 -40.02
N LYS A 120 -1.37 21.36 -41.33
CA LYS A 120 -2.72 21.29 -41.90
C LYS A 120 -3.18 19.88 -42.24
N ASP A 121 -2.28 18.90 -42.30
CA ASP A 121 -2.63 17.52 -42.66
C ASP A 121 -3.63 16.94 -41.62
N PRO A 122 -4.85 16.56 -42.06
CA PRO A 122 -5.89 16.03 -41.17
C PRO A 122 -5.50 14.68 -40.54
N ARG A 123 -4.68 13.87 -41.19
CA ARG A 123 -4.22 12.56 -40.68
C ARG A 123 -3.28 12.74 -39.49
N LEU A 124 -2.31 13.63 -39.62
CA LEU A 124 -1.39 13.96 -38.52
C LEU A 124 -2.14 14.58 -37.32
N ARG A 125 -3.20 15.35 -37.57
CA ARG A 125 -4.05 15.86 -36.48
C ARG A 125 -4.72 14.72 -35.72
N ARG A 126 -5.32 13.76 -36.44
CA ARG A 126 -5.92 12.55 -35.84
C ARG A 126 -4.89 11.75 -35.03
N PHE A 127 -3.73 11.44 -35.60
CA PHE A 127 -2.69 10.68 -34.89
C PHE A 127 -2.17 11.40 -33.65
N ARG A 128 -2.01 12.74 -33.70
CA ARG A 128 -1.64 13.53 -32.52
C ARG A 128 -2.71 13.50 -31.43
N GLU A 129 -3.99 13.57 -31.80
CA GLU A 129 -5.10 13.49 -30.86
C GLU A 129 -5.21 12.09 -30.24
N GLU A 130 -5.04 11.04 -31.03
CA GLU A 130 -5.03 9.64 -30.58
C GLU A 130 -3.84 9.33 -29.67
N ASP A 131 -2.62 9.74 -30.02
CA ASP A 131 -1.44 9.58 -29.16
C ASP A 131 -1.59 10.37 -27.86
N ARG A 132 -2.14 11.59 -27.93
CA ARG A 132 -2.45 12.38 -26.73
C ARG A 132 -3.47 11.68 -25.85
N ALA A 133 -4.58 11.18 -26.42
CA ALA A 133 -5.61 10.45 -25.69
C ALA A 133 -5.06 9.16 -25.07
N ARG A 134 -4.22 8.41 -25.80
CA ARG A 134 -3.52 7.21 -25.30
C ARG A 134 -2.62 7.55 -24.13
N ARG A 135 -1.81 8.61 -24.24
CA ARG A 135 -0.93 9.07 -23.15
C ARG A 135 -1.72 9.54 -21.94
N GLU A 136 -2.83 10.24 -22.13
CA GLU A 136 -3.73 10.69 -21.07
C GLU A 136 -4.43 9.50 -20.39
N ALA A 137 -4.89 8.50 -21.15
CA ALA A 137 -5.46 7.26 -20.64
C ALA A 137 -4.46 6.46 -19.80
N ILE A 138 -3.21 6.30 -20.27
CA ILE A 138 -2.14 5.62 -19.51
C ILE A 138 -1.86 6.37 -18.20
N LYS A 139 -1.78 7.70 -18.24
CA LYS A 139 -1.59 8.53 -17.03
C LYS A 139 -2.77 8.40 -16.07
N ALA A 140 -4.01 8.40 -16.59
CA ALA A 140 -5.22 8.24 -15.80
C ALA A 140 -5.28 6.85 -15.12
N GLN A 141 -4.98 5.78 -15.86
CA GLN A 141 -4.91 4.42 -15.31
C GLN A 141 -3.85 4.32 -14.21
N ARG A 142 -2.66 4.90 -14.42
CA ARG A 142 -1.60 4.92 -13.41
C ARG A 142 -2.02 5.71 -12.16
N ARG A 143 -2.75 6.82 -12.33
CA ARG A 143 -3.30 7.61 -11.22
C ARG A 143 -4.37 6.83 -10.44
N GLN A 144 -5.31 6.19 -11.14
CA GLN A 144 -6.34 5.35 -10.51
C GLN A 144 -5.74 4.17 -9.75
N ALA A 145 -4.77 3.46 -10.34
CA ALA A 145 -4.08 2.35 -9.67
C ALA A 145 -3.35 2.82 -8.40
N ARG A 146 -2.74 4.01 -8.42
CA ARG A 146 -2.11 4.60 -7.23
C ARG A 146 -3.14 4.96 -6.15
N GLN A 147 -4.27 5.53 -6.54
CA GLN A 147 -5.36 5.90 -5.63
C GLN A 147 -5.97 4.65 -4.97
N GLN A 148 -6.29 3.61 -5.75
CA GLN A 148 -6.82 2.35 -5.22
C GLN A 148 -5.83 1.67 -4.25
N LYS A 149 -4.52 1.73 -4.55
CA LYS A 149 -3.49 1.19 -3.64
C LYS A 149 -3.38 2.00 -2.35
N GLU A 150 -3.53 3.32 -2.40
CA GLU A 150 -3.51 4.18 -1.22
C GLU A 150 -4.77 4.00 -0.37
N GLU A 151 -5.94 3.94 -1.01
CA GLU A 151 -7.22 3.68 -0.36
C GLU A 151 -7.26 2.27 0.26
N GLY A 152 -6.78 1.25 -0.43
CA GLY A 152 -6.61 -0.09 0.13
C GLY A 152 -5.71 -0.12 1.36
N LYS A 153 -4.62 0.66 1.38
CA LYS A 153 -3.75 0.81 2.56
C LYS A 153 -4.45 1.54 3.70
N ARG A 154 -5.20 2.61 3.41
CA ARG A 154 -5.97 3.35 4.42
C ARG A 154 -7.06 2.49 5.04
N ASN A 155 -7.80 1.75 4.22
CA ASN A 155 -8.85 0.83 4.68
C ASN A 155 -8.26 -0.32 5.49
N ALA A 156 -7.13 -0.90 5.07
CA ALA A 156 -6.43 -1.93 5.85
C ALA A 156 -5.89 -1.39 7.19
N ALA A 157 -5.39 -0.15 7.21
CA ALA A 157 -4.94 0.49 8.46
C ALA A 157 -6.12 0.79 9.40
N ALA A 158 -7.26 1.26 8.86
CA ALA A 158 -8.47 1.49 9.62
C ALA A 158 -9.05 0.19 10.21
N ALA A 159 -9.11 -0.89 9.42
CA ALA A 159 -9.57 -2.19 9.89
C ALA A 159 -8.68 -2.76 11.01
N LYS A 160 -7.35 -2.65 10.87
CA LYS A 160 -6.41 -3.05 11.92
C LYS A 160 -6.55 -2.22 13.20
N ALA A 161 -6.79 -0.91 13.07
CA ALA A 161 -7.02 -0.04 14.21
C ALA A 161 -8.35 -0.36 14.92
N GLU A 162 -9.41 -0.67 14.17
CA GLU A 162 -10.69 -1.10 14.73
C GLU A 162 -10.57 -2.45 15.44
N GLU A 163 -9.90 -3.42 14.84
CA GLU A 163 -9.66 -4.73 15.45
C GLU A 163 -8.83 -4.61 16.74
N ALA A 164 -7.81 -3.75 16.75
CA ALA A 164 -7.02 -3.47 17.95
C ALA A 164 -7.87 -2.83 19.06
N ARG A 165 -8.77 -1.90 18.72
CA ARG A 165 -9.69 -1.28 19.69
C ARG A 165 -10.67 -2.29 20.27
N ARG A 166 -11.24 -3.17 19.44
CA ARG A 166 -12.14 -4.24 19.91
C ARG A 166 -11.44 -5.20 20.87
N LYS A 167 -10.23 -5.64 20.53
CA LYS A 167 -9.43 -6.50 21.43
C LYS A 167 -9.07 -5.81 22.75
N GLU A 168 -8.80 -4.51 22.74
CA GLU A 168 -8.53 -3.74 23.96
C GLU A 168 -9.79 -3.59 24.83
N GLU A 169 -10.95 -3.36 24.23
CA GLU A 169 -12.24 -3.29 24.93
C GLU A 169 -12.63 -4.65 25.53
N GLU A 170 -12.49 -5.73 24.77
CA GLU A 170 -12.72 -7.11 25.26
C GLU A 170 -11.77 -7.47 26.41
N ALA A 171 -10.49 -7.09 26.33
CA ALA A 171 -9.53 -7.31 27.41
C ALA A 171 -9.88 -6.51 28.68
N LYS A 172 -10.36 -5.27 28.51
CA LYS A 172 -10.83 -4.43 29.63
C LYS A 172 -12.09 -5.00 30.29
N GLU A 173 -13.03 -5.54 29.50
CA GLU A 173 -14.23 -6.19 30.01
C GLU A 173 -13.90 -7.50 30.73
N ALA A 174 -13.04 -8.35 30.15
CA ALA A 174 -12.56 -9.57 30.78
C ALA A 174 -11.85 -9.29 32.12
N ALA A 175 -11.00 -8.24 32.18
CA ALA A 175 -10.34 -7.82 33.41
C ALA A 175 -11.33 -7.31 34.47
N ARG A 176 -12.41 -6.60 34.07
CA ARG A 176 -13.47 -6.18 34.98
C ARG A 176 -14.27 -7.37 35.53
N GLN A 177 -14.63 -8.32 34.67
CA GLN A 177 -15.35 -9.53 35.09
C GLN A 177 -14.49 -10.39 36.04
N ALA A 178 -13.19 -10.54 35.75
CA ALA A 178 -12.26 -11.25 36.62
C ALA A 178 -12.14 -10.59 38.01
N LYS A 179 -12.08 -9.25 38.08
CA LYS A 179 -12.09 -8.52 39.37
C LYS A 179 -13.38 -8.75 40.15
N LEU A 180 -14.53 -8.66 39.49
CA LEU A 180 -15.84 -8.90 40.12
C LEU A 180 -15.98 -10.34 40.62
N ALA A 181 -15.48 -11.32 39.87
CA ALA A 181 -15.47 -12.72 40.27
C ALA A 181 -14.58 -12.95 41.52
N LYS A 182 -13.36 -12.37 41.54
CA LYS A 182 -12.47 -12.43 42.70
C LYS A 182 -13.08 -11.78 43.95
N ASP A 183 -13.77 -10.65 43.81
CA ASP A 183 -14.42 -9.99 44.93
C ASP A 183 -15.63 -10.78 45.47
N LYS A 184 -16.38 -11.46 44.59
CA LYS A 184 -17.45 -12.39 45.00
C LYS A 184 -16.89 -13.59 45.77
N LEU A 185 -15.83 -14.22 45.26
CA LEU A 185 -15.16 -15.34 45.93
C LEU A 185 -14.65 -14.94 47.32
N LYS A 186 -13.98 -13.79 47.44
CA LYS A 186 -13.52 -13.25 48.74
C LYS A 186 -14.66 -13.02 49.73
N LYS A 187 -15.83 -12.55 49.26
CA LYS A 187 -17.01 -12.37 50.11
C LYS A 187 -17.59 -13.71 50.58
N GLN A 188 -17.65 -14.72 49.70
CA GLN A 188 -18.09 -16.07 50.07
C GLN A 188 -17.14 -16.70 51.10
N LEU A 189 -15.84 -16.58 50.86
CA LEU A 189 -14.81 -17.10 51.76
C LEU A 189 -14.89 -16.45 53.16
N ARG A 190 -15.14 -15.13 53.25
CA ARG A 190 -15.37 -14.45 54.54
C ARG A 190 -16.63 -14.95 55.26
N LYS A 191 -17.71 -15.25 54.54
CA LYS A 191 -18.95 -15.78 55.13
C LYS A 191 -18.73 -17.18 55.69
N LEU A 192 -18.07 -18.05 54.93
CA LEU A 192 -17.73 -19.40 55.35
C LEU A 192 -16.81 -19.41 56.57
N ARG A 193 -15.77 -18.58 56.56
CA ARG A 193 -14.89 -18.38 57.72
C ARG A 193 -15.67 -18.03 58.99
N ASN A 194 -16.63 -17.12 58.88
CA ASN A 194 -17.44 -16.70 60.03
C ASN A 194 -18.51 -17.75 60.44
N ALA A 195 -18.82 -18.72 59.59
CA ALA A 195 -19.69 -19.84 59.91
C ALA A 195 -18.91 -20.93 60.65
N ILE A 196 -17.73 -21.32 60.13
CA ILE A 196 -16.85 -22.30 60.77
C ILE A 196 -16.46 -21.83 62.18
N ARG A 197 -16.03 -20.57 62.35
CA ARG A 197 -15.71 -20.03 63.69
C ARG A 197 -16.88 -20.09 64.66
N ARG A 198 -18.12 -19.92 64.17
CA ARG A 198 -19.32 -20.02 65.01
C ARG A 198 -19.64 -21.45 65.41
N ALA A 199 -19.48 -22.40 64.48
CA ALA A 199 -19.65 -23.82 64.75
C ALA A 199 -18.59 -24.33 65.74
N LEU A 200 -17.33 -23.93 65.56
CA LEU A 200 -16.23 -24.30 66.46
C LEU A 200 -16.43 -23.78 67.89
N LEU A 201 -16.86 -22.52 68.03
CA LEU A 201 -17.19 -21.95 69.34
C LEU A 201 -18.35 -22.70 70.02
N ALA A 202 -19.38 -23.06 69.26
CA ALA A 202 -20.53 -23.80 69.78
C ALA A 202 -20.14 -25.21 70.25
N ALA A 203 -19.31 -25.92 69.47
CA ALA A 203 -18.77 -27.22 69.86
C ALA A 203 -17.89 -27.14 71.11
N GLN A 204 -17.13 -26.04 71.28
CA GLN A 204 -16.34 -25.80 72.50
C GLN A 204 -17.20 -25.49 73.72
N ASP A 205 -18.28 -24.71 73.55
CA ASP A 205 -19.24 -24.45 74.62
C ASP A 205 -19.96 -25.74 75.05
N GLU A 206 -20.26 -26.63 74.11
CA GLU A 206 -20.85 -27.94 74.38
C GLU A 206 -19.85 -28.91 75.03
N ALA A 207 -18.60 -28.98 74.55
CA ALA A 207 -17.54 -29.75 75.18
C ALA A 207 -17.20 -29.24 76.59
N ALA A 208 -17.21 -27.92 76.81
CA ALA A 208 -17.04 -27.33 78.13
C ALA A 208 -18.26 -27.57 79.05
N ALA A 209 -19.47 -27.66 78.50
CA ALA A 209 -20.67 -28.04 79.24
C ALA A 209 -20.65 -29.54 79.64
N GLN A 210 -20.14 -30.41 78.76
CA GLN A 210 -19.96 -31.84 79.03
C GLN A 210 -18.80 -32.09 80.03
N ALA A 211 -17.70 -31.34 79.95
CA ALA A 211 -16.60 -31.39 80.90
C ALA A 211 -17.00 -30.86 82.29
N ARG A 212 -17.93 -29.90 82.39
CA ARG A 212 -18.52 -29.47 83.69
C ARG A 212 -19.46 -30.51 84.31
N ALA A 213 -19.93 -31.50 83.54
CA ALA A 213 -20.80 -32.56 84.04
C ALA A 213 -20.04 -33.79 84.57
N LEU A 214 -18.71 -33.86 84.35
CA LEU A 214 -17.84 -34.95 84.79
C LEU A 214 -16.61 -34.35 85.50
N ASP A 215 -16.55 -34.44 86.84
CA ASP A 215 -15.40 -33.95 87.63
C ASP A 215 -14.06 -34.55 87.13
N GLY A 216 -13.26 -33.74 86.43
CA GLY A 216 -11.92 -34.10 85.97
C GLY A 216 -11.19 -32.91 85.33
N GLU A 217 -10.03 -32.54 85.91
CA GLU A 217 -9.15 -31.45 85.45
C GLU A 217 -8.47 -31.75 84.10
N GLU A 218 -9.05 -31.35 82.96
CA GLU A 218 -8.30 -31.25 81.67
C GLU A 218 -8.73 -30.06 80.79
N GLY A 219 -9.32 -29.01 81.37
CA GLY A 219 -9.84 -27.84 80.61
C GLY A 219 -8.79 -26.96 79.92
N ALA A 220 -7.50 -27.07 80.28
CA ALA A 220 -6.42 -26.26 79.70
C ALA A 220 -5.84 -26.84 78.40
N SER A 221 -6.01 -28.16 78.16
CA SER A 221 -5.51 -28.84 76.95
C SER A 221 -6.38 -28.53 75.72
N ALA A 222 -7.71 -28.51 75.90
CA ALA A 222 -8.66 -28.27 74.82
C ALA A 222 -8.62 -26.83 74.26
N ALA A 223 -8.40 -25.83 75.11
CA ALA A 223 -8.33 -24.43 74.68
C ALA A 223 -7.05 -24.10 73.89
N ALA A 224 -5.92 -24.71 74.25
CA ALA A 224 -4.67 -24.55 73.51
C ALA A 224 -4.69 -25.29 72.16
N LEU A 225 -5.34 -26.45 72.10
CA LEU A 225 -5.60 -27.17 70.84
C LEU A 225 -6.55 -26.37 69.93
N ALA A 226 -7.59 -25.75 70.50
CA ALA A 226 -8.50 -24.87 69.76
C ALA A 226 -7.78 -23.66 69.13
N GLU A 227 -6.96 -22.93 69.89
CA GLU A 227 -6.24 -21.76 69.39
C GLU A 227 -5.21 -22.13 68.31
N ALA A 228 -4.57 -23.30 68.45
CA ALA A 228 -3.69 -23.87 67.43
C ALA A 228 -4.44 -24.27 66.15
N THR A 229 -5.62 -24.89 66.26
CA THR A 229 -6.46 -25.22 65.10
C THR A 229 -6.95 -23.97 64.36
N GLU A 230 -7.27 -22.89 65.08
CA GLU A 230 -7.67 -21.62 64.47
C GLU A 230 -6.53 -20.95 63.69
N GLN A 231 -5.32 -20.93 64.25
CA GLN A 231 -4.14 -20.38 63.55
C GLN A 231 -3.77 -21.20 62.31
N GLN A 232 -3.87 -22.52 62.41
CA GLN A 232 -3.57 -23.44 61.32
C GLN A 232 -4.62 -23.36 60.19
N LEU A 233 -5.90 -23.13 60.52
CA LEU A 233 -6.95 -22.76 59.55
C LEU A 233 -6.68 -21.43 58.86
N ASP A 234 -6.31 -20.39 59.60
CA ASP A 234 -6.05 -19.06 59.02
C ASP A 234 -4.82 -19.07 58.07
N ASP A 235 -3.79 -19.89 58.33
CA ASP A 235 -2.62 -20.02 57.45
C ASP A 235 -2.89 -20.88 56.21
N GLN A 236 -3.67 -21.96 56.34
CA GLN A 236 -4.13 -22.72 55.19
C GLN A 236 -5.08 -21.93 54.27
N ILE A 237 -5.82 -20.97 54.82
CA ILE A 237 -6.69 -20.07 54.05
C ILE A 237 -5.89 -18.99 53.32
N LYS A 238 -4.80 -18.49 53.89
CA LYS A 238 -3.86 -17.61 53.17
C LYS A 238 -3.21 -18.33 51.99
N ALA A 239 -2.98 -19.63 52.12
CA ALA A 239 -2.41 -20.47 51.07
C ALA A 239 -3.42 -20.77 49.94
N VAL A 240 -4.71 -20.94 50.26
CA VAL A 240 -5.74 -21.26 49.25
C VAL A 240 -6.56 -20.01 48.88
N GLY A 241 -6.01 -19.21 47.98
CA GLY A 241 -6.68 -18.06 47.40
C GLY A 241 -7.72 -18.38 46.31
N ASP A 242 -7.99 -19.66 46.05
CA ASP A 242 -8.71 -20.15 44.87
C ASP A 242 -10.04 -20.84 45.18
N ALA A 243 -10.87 -21.01 44.14
CA ALA A 243 -12.24 -21.55 44.23
C ALA A 243 -12.30 -22.95 44.87
N ASP A 244 -11.25 -23.74 44.69
CA ASP A 244 -11.14 -25.09 45.27
C ASP A 244 -11.00 -25.06 46.79
N GLY A 245 -10.43 -23.99 47.36
CA GLY A 245 -10.41 -23.79 48.82
C GLY A 245 -11.76 -23.42 49.40
N VAL A 246 -12.61 -22.74 48.63
CA VAL A 246 -13.98 -22.42 49.05
C VAL A 246 -14.81 -23.69 49.11
N ALA A 247 -14.64 -24.60 48.15
CA ALA A 247 -15.29 -25.91 48.16
C ALA A 247 -14.80 -26.77 49.34
N ALA A 248 -13.49 -26.84 49.56
CA ALA A 248 -12.91 -27.59 50.68
C ALA A 248 -13.37 -27.07 52.05
N LEU A 249 -13.47 -25.75 52.23
CA LEU A 249 -13.95 -25.16 53.50
C LEU A 249 -15.46 -25.36 53.72
N GLN A 250 -16.25 -25.41 52.64
CA GLN A 250 -17.67 -25.73 52.72
C GLN A 250 -17.86 -27.19 53.12
N GLU A 251 -17.06 -28.11 52.54
CA GLU A 251 -17.07 -29.52 52.89
C GLU A 251 -16.66 -29.76 54.36
N VAL A 252 -15.65 -29.03 54.86
CA VAL A 252 -15.29 -29.02 56.30
C VAL A 252 -16.45 -28.56 57.17
N LEU A 253 -17.16 -27.49 56.77
CA LEU A 253 -18.32 -27.00 57.53
C LEU A 253 -19.44 -28.04 57.56
N ASP A 254 -19.71 -28.68 56.42
CA ASP A 254 -20.76 -29.69 56.28
C ASP A 254 -20.42 -30.96 57.11
N GLN A 255 -19.15 -31.37 57.14
CA GLN A 255 -18.66 -32.49 57.97
C GLN A 255 -18.70 -32.18 59.47
N ILE A 256 -18.34 -30.96 59.89
CA ILE A 256 -18.46 -30.51 61.30
C ILE A 256 -19.94 -30.50 61.77
N THR A 257 -20.91 -30.38 60.86
CA THR A 257 -22.34 -30.44 61.23
C THR A 257 -22.92 -31.86 61.27
N GLU A 258 -22.23 -32.87 60.72
CA GLU A 258 -22.71 -34.27 60.69
C GLU A 258 -22.06 -35.16 61.76
N GLU A 259 -20.82 -34.88 62.19
CA GLU A 259 -20.14 -35.63 63.24
C GLU A 259 -19.78 -34.69 64.41
N ASP A 260 -20.24 -35.03 65.62
CA ASP A 260 -19.87 -34.40 66.91
C ASP A 260 -18.38 -34.66 67.27
N ASP A 261 -17.45 -34.53 66.32
CA ASP A 261 -16.00 -34.50 66.54
C ASP A 261 -15.30 -33.57 65.54
N PRO A 262 -15.12 -32.29 65.89
CA PRO A 262 -14.48 -31.30 65.03
C PRO A 262 -12.97 -31.52 64.84
N VAL A 263 -12.32 -32.39 65.62
CA VAL A 263 -10.87 -32.62 65.56
C VAL A 263 -10.53 -33.73 64.56
N GLY A 264 -11.29 -34.83 64.53
CA GLY A 264 -11.11 -35.92 63.56
C GLY A 264 -11.46 -35.53 62.11
N ALA A 265 -12.47 -34.67 61.93
CA ALA A 265 -12.83 -34.12 60.62
C ALA A 265 -11.75 -33.16 60.06
N TYR A 266 -10.96 -32.52 60.94
CA TYR A 266 -9.86 -31.64 60.54
C TYR A 266 -8.66 -32.42 59.98
N GLU A 267 -8.27 -33.53 60.62
CA GLU A 267 -7.14 -34.35 60.18
C GLU A 267 -7.37 -34.97 58.79
N THR A 268 -8.55 -35.52 58.55
CA THR A 268 -8.92 -36.14 57.26
C THR A 268 -8.90 -35.16 56.09
N VAL A 269 -9.31 -33.91 56.31
CA VAL A 269 -9.26 -32.86 55.27
C VAL A 269 -7.83 -32.38 55.02
N THR A 270 -6.98 -32.30 56.05
CA THR A 270 -5.56 -31.99 55.84
C THR A 270 -4.83 -33.06 55.04
N GLU A 271 -5.18 -34.33 55.23
CA GLU A 271 -4.66 -35.44 54.44
C GLU A 271 -5.17 -35.38 52.99
N ARG A 272 -6.48 -35.14 52.80
CA ARG A 272 -7.07 -35.00 51.46
C ARG A 272 -6.49 -33.83 50.67
N LYS A 273 -6.19 -32.72 51.35
CA LYS A 273 -5.53 -31.55 50.77
C LYS A 273 -4.07 -31.83 50.42
N ALA A 274 -3.33 -32.55 51.27
CA ALA A 274 -1.97 -32.99 50.97
C ALA A 274 -1.90 -33.94 49.76
N GLU A 275 -2.94 -34.75 49.53
CA GLU A 275 -3.08 -35.56 48.33
C GLU A 275 -3.38 -34.74 47.07
N LEU A 276 -4.24 -33.72 47.17
CA LEU A 276 -4.55 -32.82 46.05
C LEU A 276 -3.37 -31.91 45.67
N ASP A 277 -2.60 -31.42 46.64
CA ASP A 277 -1.39 -30.63 46.38
C ASP A 277 -0.29 -31.49 45.71
N LYS A 278 -0.17 -32.78 46.07
CA LYS A 278 0.69 -33.74 45.36
C LYS A 278 0.21 -34.00 43.93
N ALA A 279 -1.09 -34.05 43.71
CA ALA A 279 -1.66 -34.22 42.36
C ALA A 279 -1.43 -32.98 41.48
N ALA A 280 -1.51 -31.78 42.06
CA ALA A 280 -1.24 -30.52 41.37
C ALA A 280 0.25 -30.39 40.96
N LEU A 281 1.18 -30.78 41.83
CA LEU A 281 2.61 -30.85 41.51
C LEU A 281 2.91 -31.86 40.39
N GLY A 282 2.24 -33.01 40.37
CA GLY A 282 2.38 -34.01 39.31
C GLY A 282 1.84 -33.57 37.94
N GLU A 283 0.80 -32.73 37.91
CA GLU A 283 0.27 -32.12 36.69
C GLU A 283 1.18 -30.99 36.16
N GLU A 284 1.81 -30.20 37.03
CA GLU A 284 2.84 -29.23 36.63
C GLU A 284 4.09 -29.90 36.05
N GLU A 285 4.55 -31.01 36.62
CA GLU A 285 5.68 -31.77 36.09
C GLU A 285 5.37 -32.38 34.70
N LYS A 286 4.14 -32.88 34.49
CA LYS A 286 3.68 -33.35 33.17
C LYS A 286 3.58 -32.21 32.15
N ARG A 287 3.14 -31.02 32.56
CA ARG A 287 3.13 -29.82 31.70
C ARG A 287 4.53 -29.31 31.39
N ALA A 288 5.48 -29.41 32.32
CA ALA A 288 6.88 -29.06 32.10
C ALA A 288 7.55 -30.04 31.13
N ALA A 289 7.27 -31.34 31.25
CA ALA A 289 7.74 -32.36 30.31
C ALA A 289 7.18 -32.18 28.89
N ALA A 290 5.90 -31.80 28.76
CA ALA A 290 5.27 -31.50 27.48
C ALA A 290 5.75 -30.19 26.82
N ARG A 291 6.42 -29.30 27.56
CA ARG A 291 7.07 -28.08 27.04
C ARG A 291 8.53 -28.30 26.64
N ALA A 292 9.14 -29.41 27.07
CA ALA A 292 10.54 -29.74 26.79
C ALA A 292 10.71 -30.76 25.64
N ALA A 293 9.62 -31.32 25.12
CA ALA A 293 9.55 -32.14 23.91
C ALA A 293 9.06 -31.32 22.71
#